data_AF-A0A535PJ56-F1
#
_entry.id   AF-A0A535PJ56-F1
#
_cell.length_a   1.000
_cell.length_b   1.000
_cell.length_c   1.000
_cell.angle_alpha   90.00
_cell.angle_beta   90.00
_cell.angle_gamma   90.00
#
_symmetry.space_group_name_H-M   'P 1'
#
loop_
_entity.id
_entity.type
_entity.pdbx_description
1 polymer ?
#
loop_
_entity_poly.entity_id
_entity_poly.type
_entity_poly.pdbx_seq_one_letter_code
_entity_poly.pdbx_strand_id
1 'polypeptide(L)'
;YARDFQCTIIISSDSPQISMATIDRARAALDEADVVLGPAEDGGYYLIAMRRPYDVFTGIPMSTSAVMRMTIELAESQGLTVHLLEPLLDIDELPDLLRLAQLLEADCSLAPATAALLASGCLR
;
A
#
# COMPACT_ATOMS: atom_id res chain seq x y z
N TYR A 1 -23.95 -2.51 -10.83
CA TYR A 1 -23.35 -2.09 -9.55
C TYR A 1 -22.33 -0.98 -9.76
N ALA A 2 -22.70 0.11 -10.44
CA ALA A 2 -21.89 1.33 -10.40
C ALA A 2 -22.54 2.22 -9.35
N ARG A 3 -21.96 2.24 -8.13
CA ARG A 3 -22.21 3.34 -7.21
C ARG A 3 -21.21 4.42 -7.58
N ASP A 4 -21.69 5.65 -7.75
CA ASP A 4 -20.85 6.81 -8.07
C ASP A 4 -20.06 7.25 -6.84
N PHE A 5 -19.07 6.44 -6.44
CA PHE A 5 -18.10 6.84 -5.45
C PHE A 5 -17.16 7.89 -6.06
N GLN A 6 -16.96 8.99 -5.35
CA GLN A 6 -16.08 10.08 -5.77
C GLN A 6 -14.59 9.71 -5.69
N CYS A 7 -14.28 8.68 -4.92
CA CYS A 7 -12.94 8.15 -4.69
C CYS A 7 -13.07 6.69 -4.24
N THR A 8 -12.20 5.83 -4.75
CA THR A 8 -12.03 4.44 -4.28
C THR A 8 -10.60 4.25 -3.83
N ILE A 9 -10.42 3.63 -2.67
CA ILE A 9 -9.12 3.25 -2.11
C ILE A 9 -9.14 1.75 -1.88
N ILE A 10 -8.12 1.05 -2.38
CA ILE A 10 -7.87 -0.37 -2.15
C ILE A 10 -6.57 -0.46 -1.34
N ILE A 11 -6.59 -1.29 -0.31
CA ILE A 11 -5.43 -1.56 0.55
C ILE A 11 -5.18 -3.06 0.61
N SER A 12 -3.91 -3.45 0.73
CA SER A 12 -3.52 -4.80 1.09
C SER A 12 -3.75 -5.05 2.58
N SER A 13 -3.75 -6.32 2.98
CA SER A 13 -3.95 -6.74 4.37
C SER A 13 -2.66 -7.20 5.07
N ASP A 14 -1.55 -7.20 4.36
CA ASP A 14 -0.23 -7.72 4.76
C ASP A 14 0.73 -6.61 5.27
N SER A 15 0.35 -5.33 5.19
CA SER A 15 1.11 -4.21 5.77
C SER A 15 0.44 -3.70 7.06
N PRO A 16 0.67 -4.33 8.23
CA PRO A 16 -0.01 -3.96 9.48
C PRO A 16 0.33 -2.57 10.01
N GLN A 17 1.36 -1.93 9.45
CA GLN A 17 1.80 -0.57 9.78
C GLN A 17 0.93 0.52 9.12
N ILE A 18 0.01 0.16 8.23
CA ILE A 18 -0.86 1.13 7.57
C ILE A 18 -1.70 1.90 8.59
N SER A 19 -1.69 3.23 8.49
CA SER A 19 -2.38 4.12 9.42
C SER A 19 -3.57 4.83 8.76
N MET A 20 -4.50 5.33 9.57
CA MET A 20 -5.55 6.22 9.08
C MET A 20 -4.97 7.48 8.42
N ALA A 21 -3.85 8.00 8.93
CA ALA A 21 -3.18 9.15 8.32
C ALA A 21 -2.65 8.84 6.91
N THR A 22 -2.22 7.60 6.64
CA THR A 22 -1.84 7.14 5.30
C THR A 22 -3.04 7.18 4.36
N ILE A 23 -4.21 6.71 4.81
CA ILE A 23 -5.45 6.72 4.03
C ILE A 23 -5.92 8.16 3.75
N ASP A 24 -5.85 9.03 4.76
CA ASP A 24 -6.22 10.44 4.62
C ASP A 24 -5.30 11.17 3.63
N ARG A 25 -4.00 10.88 3.66
CA ARG A 25 -3.04 11.41 2.67
C ARG A 25 -3.30 10.87 1.28
N ALA A 26 -3.61 9.59 1.13
CA ALA A 26 -4.01 9.00 -0.15
C ALA A 26 -5.21 9.73 -0.74
N ARG A 27 -6.24 9.96 0.09
CA ARG A 27 -7.44 10.70 -0.31
C ARG A 27 -7.13 12.15 -0.68
N ALA A 28 -6.30 12.84 0.09
CA ALA A 28 -5.94 14.23 -0.17
C ALA A 28 -5.04 14.37 -1.42
N ALA A 29 -4.11 13.44 -1.64
CA ALA A 29 -3.25 13.44 -2.83
C ALA A 29 -4.04 13.28 -4.13
N LEU A 30 -5.21 12.64 -4.07
CA LEU A 30 -6.12 12.63 -5.19
C LEU A 30 -6.62 14.03 -5.55
N ASP A 31 -6.45 15.09 -4.77
CA ASP A 31 -6.80 16.45 -5.19
C ASP A 31 -5.93 16.94 -6.36
N GLU A 32 -4.72 16.41 -6.49
CA GLU A 32 -3.72 16.81 -7.48
C GLU A 32 -3.31 15.69 -8.44
N ALA A 33 -3.66 14.43 -8.12
CA ALA A 33 -3.35 13.26 -8.93
C ALA A 33 -4.59 12.45 -9.34
N ASP A 34 -4.46 11.68 -10.42
CA ASP A 34 -5.49 10.74 -10.87
C ASP A 34 -5.40 9.39 -10.16
N VAL A 35 -4.17 8.94 -9.91
CA VAL A 35 -3.82 7.67 -9.26
C VAL A 35 -2.84 7.95 -8.12
N VAL A 36 -3.09 7.38 -6.95
CA VAL A 36 -2.15 7.41 -5.83
C VAL A 36 -1.73 5.98 -5.49
N LEU A 37 -0.43 5.74 -5.35
CA LEU A 37 0.13 4.45 -4.97
C LEU A 37 0.87 4.58 -3.63
N GLY A 38 0.68 3.59 -2.76
CA GLY A 38 1.54 3.35 -1.59
C GLY A 38 2.52 2.23 -1.90
N PRO A 39 3.81 2.51 -2.16
CA PRO A 39 4.78 1.49 -2.53
C PRO A 39 4.97 0.42 -1.45
N ALA A 40 5.08 -0.84 -1.85
CA ALA A 40 5.61 -1.90 -1.00
C ALA A 40 7.11 -2.06 -1.28
N GLU A 41 7.88 -2.59 -0.34
CA GLU A 41 9.35 -2.70 -0.49
C GLU A 41 9.76 -3.80 -1.48
N ASP A 42 8.87 -4.76 -1.75
CA ASP A 42 9.04 -5.86 -2.71
C ASP A 42 8.93 -5.44 -4.21
N GLY A 43 8.51 -4.19 -4.48
CA GLY A 43 8.24 -3.65 -5.82
C GLY A 43 6.77 -3.68 -6.25
N GLY A 44 5.88 -4.10 -5.35
CA GLY A 44 4.43 -3.94 -5.44
C GLY A 44 3.94 -2.63 -4.82
N TYR A 45 2.67 -2.62 -4.39
CA TYR A 45 2.06 -1.51 -3.65
C TYR A 45 1.03 -2.05 -2.64
N TYR A 46 1.06 -1.52 -1.42
CA TYR A 46 0.09 -1.83 -0.38
C TYR A 46 -1.21 -1.02 -0.52
N LEU A 47 -1.20 0.06 -1.32
CA LEU A 47 -2.35 0.95 -1.51
C LEU A 47 -2.43 1.42 -2.95
N ILE A 48 -3.66 1.45 -3.48
CA ILE A 48 -3.99 2.21 -4.69
C ILE A 48 -5.29 3.00 -4.47
N ALA A 49 -5.27 4.28 -4.82
CA ALA A 49 -6.44 5.16 -4.76
C ALA A 49 -6.68 5.87 -6.10
N MET A 50 -7.96 6.05 -6.46
CA MET A 50 -8.38 6.72 -7.69
C MET A 50 -9.69 7.50 -7.52
N ARG A 51 -9.82 8.63 -8.21
CA ARG A 51 -11.08 9.40 -8.32
C ARG A 51 -12.14 8.71 -9.17
N ARG A 52 -11.71 7.94 -10.15
CA ARG A 52 -12.54 7.24 -11.14
C ARG A 52 -11.89 5.88 -11.42
N PRO A 53 -12.65 4.87 -11.86
CA PRO A 53 -12.04 3.63 -12.29
C PRO A 53 -11.20 3.88 -13.56
N TYR A 54 -9.89 3.78 -13.42
CA TYR A 54 -8.94 3.76 -14.53
C TYR A 54 -8.43 2.33 -14.71
N ASP A 55 -8.28 1.90 -15.96
CA ASP A 55 -7.67 0.60 -16.23
C ASP A 55 -6.14 0.73 -16.21
N VAL A 56 -5.57 0.59 -15.03
CA VAL A 56 -4.12 0.55 -14.82
C VAL A 56 -3.64 -0.85 -14.43
N PHE A 57 -4.42 -1.89 -14.75
CA PHE A 57 -4.13 -3.27 -14.34
C PHE A 57 -4.04 -4.23 -15.53
N THR A 58 -4.76 -3.96 -16.62
CA THR A 58 -4.77 -4.86 -17.78
C THR A 58 -3.38 -5.04 -18.37
N GLY A 59 -2.95 -6.30 -18.49
CA GLY A 59 -1.65 -6.66 -19.06
C GLY A 59 -0.47 -6.57 -18.10
N ILE A 60 -0.70 -6.25 -16.82
CA ILE A 60 0.35 -6.25 -15.79
C ILE A 60 0.49 -7.65 -15.19
N PRO A 61 1.70 -8.25 -15.20
CA PRO A 61 1.96 -9.51 -14.52
C PRO A 61 1.96 -9.30 -13.00
N MET A 62 0.88 -9.71 -12.36
CA MET A 62 0.71 -9.65 -10.90
C MET A 62 1.76 -10.49 -10.16
N SER A 63 1.95 -10.21 -8.86
CA SER A 63 2.90 -10.92 -7.98
C SER A 63 4.34 -10.89 -8.50
N THR A 64 4.75 -9.75 -9.06
CA THR A 64 6.14 -9.50 -9.48
C THR A 64 6.59 -8.15 -8.96
N SER A 65 7.90 -7.98 -8.74
CA SER A 65 8.50 -6.69 -8.38
C SER A 65 8.39 -5.62 -9.48
N ALA A 66 7.87 -5.98 -10.65
CA ALA A 66 7.62 -5.05 -11.74
C ALA A 66 6.22 -4.41 -11.69
N VAL A 67 5.31 -4.92 -10.85
CA VAL A 67 3.89 -4.51 -10.82
C VAL A 67 3.75 -3.00 -10.63
N MET A 68 4.41 -2.41 -9.64
CA MET A 68 4.30 -0.98 -9.38
C MET A 68 4.80 -0.15 -10.58
N ARG A 69 6.01 -0.45 -11.07
CA ARG A 69 6.60 0.27 -12.20
C ARG A 69 5.69 0.18 -13.44
N MET A 70 5.20 -1.01 -13.77
CA MET A 70 4.31 -1.21 -14.93
C MET A 70 2.95 -0.51 -14.75
N THR A 71 2.45 -0.42 -13.50
CA THR A 71 1.22 0.32 -13.19
C THR A 71 1.41 1.82 -13.42
N ILE A 72 2.55 2.37 -13.00
CA ILE A 72 2.92 3.77 -13.24
C ILE A 72 3.04 4.02 -14.75
N GLU A 73 3.82 3.19 -15.46
CA GLU A 73 4.03 3.32 -16.92
C GLU A 73 2.69 3.27 -17.69
N LEU A 74 1.79 2.36 -17.29
CA LEU A 74 0.47 2.23 -17.92
C LEU A 74 -0.41 3.45 -17.63
N ALA A 75 -0.40 3.98 -16.40
CA ALA A 75 -1.14 5.19 -16.03
C ALA A 75 -0.62 6.42 -16.81
N GLU A 76 0.70 6.61 -16.84
CA GLU A 76 1.34 7.71 -17.57
C GLU A 76 1.07 7.63 -19.09
N SER A 77 1.07 6.43 -19.67
CA SER A 77 0.74 6.22 -21.09
C SER A 77 -0.70 6.64 -21.46
N GLN A 78 -1.60 6.67 -20.46
CA GLN A 78 -2.98 7.14 -20.60
C GLN A 78 -3.14 8.64 -20.31
N GLY A 79 -2.03 9.34 -20.03
CA GLY A 79 -2.02 10.75 -19.65
C GLY A 79 -2.49 11.00 -18.21
N LEU A 80 -2.50 9.98 -17.35
CA LEU A 80 -2.88 10.10 -15.94
C LEU A 80 -1.69 10.57 -15.11
N THR A 81 -1.99 11.36 -14.09
CA THR A 81 -1.00 11.79 -13.09
C THR A 81 -0.93 10.80 -11.93
N VAL A 82 0.29 10.44 -11.52
CA VAL A 82 0.53 9.48 -10.43
C VAL A 82 1.23 10.17 -9.27
N HIS A 83 0.75 9.94 -8.05
CA HIS A 83 1.42 10.34 -6.81
C HIS A 83 1.84 9.11 -6.00
N LEU A 84 3.02 9.16 -5.41
CA LEU A 84 3.56 8.08 -4.56
C LEU A 84 3.58 8.53 -3.10
N LEU A 85 2.99 7.73 -2.23
CA LEU A 85 3.12 7.85 -0.77
C LEU A 85 4.44 7.23 -0.30
N GLU A 86 4.67 7.29 1.01
CA GLU A 86 5.80 6.60 1.63
C GLU A 86 5.65 5.08 1.53
N PRO A 87 6.78 4.37 1.33
CA PRO A 87 6.79 2.93 1.31
C PRO A 87 6.46 2.34 2.68
N LEU A 88 5.82 1.17 2.68
CA LEU A 88 5.64 0.34 3.87
C LEU A 88 6.22 -1.05 3.63
N LEU A 89 6.56 -1.73 4.73
CA LEU A 89 6.93 -3.13 4.73
C LEU A 89 5.67 -4.00 4.62
N ASP A 90 5.64 -4.84 3.59
CA ASP A 90 4.76 -5.99 3.41
C ASP A 90 5.34 -7.23 4.09
N ILE A 91 4.46 -8.10 4.60
CA ILE A 91 4.84 -9.26 5.41
C ILE A 91 4.45 -10.55 4.68
N ASP A 92 5.39 -11.08 3.90
CA ASP A 92 5.21 -12.32 3.14
C ASP A 92 5.88 -13.52 3.81
N GLU A 93 7.10 -13.31 4.33
CA GLU A 93 7.93 -14.37 4.88
C GLU A 93 8.40 -14.06 6.31
N LEU A 94 9.00 -15.07 6.96
CA LEU A 94 9.53 -14.95 8.31
C LEU A 94 10.54 -13.78 8.47
N PRO A 95 11.47 -13.53 7.53
CA PRO A 95 12.38 -12.38 7.63
C PRO A 95 11.64 -11.03 7.74
N ASP A 96 10.54 -10.85 7.02
CA ASP A 96 9.75 -9.62 7.05
C ASP A 96 9.06 -9.45 8.40
N LEU A 97 8.54 -10.55 8.96
CA LEU A 97 7.94 -10.56 10.29
C LEU A 97 8.97 -10.23 11.39
N LEU A 98 10.20 -10.74 11.27
CA LEU A 98 11.29 -10.41 12.20
C LEU A 98 11.70 -8.94 12.08
N ARG A 99 11.73 -8.39 10.87
CA ARG A 99 12.00 -6.97 10.65
C ARG A 99 10.89 -6.09 11.20
N LEU A 100 9.63 -6.48 11.01
CA LEU A 100 8.48 -5.82 11.62
C LEU A 100 8.57 -5.85 13.15
N ALA A 101 8.95 -6.97 13.75
CA ALA A 101 9.11 -7.06 15.20
C ALA A 101 10.12 -6.03 15.72
N GLN A 102 11.27 -5.87 15.05
CA GLN A 102 12.26 -4.85 15.40
C GLN A 102 11.71 -3.42 15.27
N LEU A 103 10.93 -3.13 14.23
CA LEU A 103 10.27 -1.84 14.07
C LEU A 103 9.27 -1.56 15.20
N LEU A 104 8.49 -2.57 15.60
CA LEU A 104 7.49 -2.45 16.66
C LEU A 104 8.08 -2.43 18.07
N GLU A 105 9.29 -2.94 18.27
CA GLU A 105 10.06 -2.72 19.50
C GLU A 105 10.47 -1.25 19.65
N ALA A 106 10.81 -0.58 18.54
CA ALA A 106 11.16 0.83 18.53
C ALA A 106 9.93 1.74 18.65
N ASP A 107 8.84 1.39 17.96
CA ASP A 107 7.57 2.10 18.02
C ASP A 107 6.38 1.14 17.86
N CYS A 108 5.80 0.73 18.99
CA CYS A 108 4.66 -0.17 19.00
C CYS A 108 3.36 0.49 18.50
N SER A 109 3.33 1.83 18.38
CA SER A 109 2.14 2.56 17.92
C SER A 109 1.85 2.36 16.44
N LEU A 110 2.85 1.91 15.67
CA LEU A 110 2.71 1.61 14.23
C LEU A 110 1.73 0.45 13.97
N ALA A 111 1.72 -0.58 14.83
CA ALA A 111 0.78 -1.69 14.74
C ALA A 111 0.49 -2.28 16.14
N PRO A 112 -0.34 -1.62 16.97
CA PRO A 112 -0.43 -1.93 18.40
C PRO A 112 -0.88 -3.36 18.73
N ALA A 113 -1.86 -3.86 17.97
CA ALA A 113 -2.37 -5.23 18.16
C ALA A 113 -1.32 -6.28 17.76
N THR A 114 -0.61 -6.04 16.66
CA THR A 114 0.48 -6.89 16.19
C THR A 114 1.62 -6.87 17.21
N ALA A 115 2.04 -5.70 17.67
CA ALA A 115 3.10 -5.54 18.67
C ALA A 115 2.78 -6.31 19.96
N ALA A 116 1.55 -6.20 20.46
CA ALA A 116 1.10 -6.94 21.65
C ALA A 116 1.17 -8.46 21.45
N LEU A 117 0.81 -8.96 20.27
CA LEU A 117 0.89 -10.39 19.94
C LEU A 117 2.34 -10.88 19.88
N LEU A 118 3.24 -10.14 19.22
CA LEU A 118 4.65 -10.53 19.10
C LEU A 118 5.34 -10.55 20.48
N ALA A 119 5.05 -9.54 21.32
CA ALA A 119 5.58 -9.45 22.68
C ALA A 119 5.10 -10.61 23.60
N SER A 120 3.94 -11.21 23.31
CA SER A 120 3.40 -12.32 24.09
C SER A 120 4.13 -13.66 23.90
N GLY A 121 5.12 -13.71 23.01
CA GLY A 121 6.01 -14.88 22.86
C GLY A 121 5.61 -15.87 21.76
N CYS A 122 4.70 -15.47 20.86
CA CYS A 122 4.21 -16.33 19.77
C CYS A 122 5.26 -16.65 18.68
N LEU A 123 6.45 -16.05 18.75
CA LEU A 123 7.56 -16.21 17.78
C LEU A 123 8.82 -16.86 18.35
N ARG A 124 8.73 -17.54 19.51
CA ARG A 124 9.86 -18.31 20.06
C ARG A 124 9.94 -19.73 19.53
#